data_AF-A0A229H632-F1
#
_entry.id   AF-A0A229H632-F1
#
_cell.length_a   1.000
_cell.length_b   1.000
_cell.length_c   1.000
_cell.angle_alpha   90.00
_cell.angle_beta   90.00
_cell.angle_gamma   90.00
#
_symmetry.space_group_name_H-M   'P 1'
#
loop_
_entity.id
_entity.type
_entity.pdbx_description
1 polymer ?
#
loop_
_entity_poly.entity_id
_entity_poly.type
_entity_poly.pdbx_seq_one_letter_code
_entity_poly.pdbx_strand_id
1 'polypeptide(L)'
;MSSPDEWQRQEHIRIATEAARKGRWARRGRRAWGLLRSRPGQLISVGVVGALIGGLLTAWQTDSLPWSDENETVCWGTLPEKDAEALFRSELSVRAEEIRPDYGSDSSPDAQGACRLVALRDGSPVAHIDFRLHQLDGRYDPQATGWLADFLSPLAVPFGKGFVGMTSENRTWVALPSGCSDGGLSDGPAVVDASWGRLPMNSRDKPRWRDQVARATVRLANGAMRALDCDGALPIPGTLPATPRQKNTEPRRLCGVDGLALAPLSKDERYQLEDTLLTHSPGTARVCGVGLGAAATRARLRLVTIEDPRLAQVLADLGAAFGRREFDKRGGSSAGPGLALYQTSCQTGLVVFLIQDEGTRMDDLPRKLLPRYAAAEAERLGCGPVKVELPRQGS
;
A
#
# COMPACT_ATOMS: atom_id res chain seq x y z
N MET A 1 -10.60 -33.56 22.84
CA MET A 1 -9.75 -32.37 22.66
C MET A 1 -9.03 -32.55 21.33
N SER A 2 -9.47 -31.86 20.30
CA SER A 2 -8.91 -31.97 18.94
C SER A 2 -7.62 -31.15 18.82
N SER A 3 -6.68 -31.63 18.02
CA SER A 3 -5.36 -31.01 17.81
C SER A 3 -5.49 -29.63 17.14
N PRO A 4 -4.61 -28.65 17.45
CA PRO A 4 -4.56 -27.36 16.76
C PRO A 4 -4.52 -27.47 15.22
N ASP A 5 -3.93 -28.56 14.70
CA ASP A 5 -3.82 -28.82 13.26
C ASP A 5 -5.16 -29.28 12.63
N GLU A 6 -6.04 -29.90 13.40
CA GLU A 6 -7.38 -30.29 12.96
C GLU A 6 -8.29 -29.07 12.82
N TRP A 7 -8.12 -28.07 13.69
CA TRP A 7 -8.89 -26.82 13.63
C TRP A 7 -8.50 -25.99 12.41
N GLN A 8 -7.21 -25.93 12.08
CA GLN A 8 -6.73 -25.27 10.86
C GLN A 8 -7.21 -25.96 9.58
N ARG A 9 -7.24 -27.30 9.53
CA ARG A 9 -7.79 -28.02 8.37
C ARG A 9 -9.29 -27.78 8.18
N GLN A 10 -10.06 -27.74 9.26
CA GLN A 10 -11.51 -27.50 9.17
C GLN A 10 -11.83 -26.07 8.69
N GLU A 11 -11.06 -25.07 9.12
CA GLU A 11 -11.25 -23.68 8.67
C GLU A 11 -10.91 -23.52 7.18
N HIS A 12 -9.84 -24.17 6.69
CA HIS A 12 -9.47 -24.15 5.27
C HIS A 12 -10.53 -24.82 4.38
N ILE A 13 -11.14 -25.92 4.83
CA ILE A 13 -12.22 -26.61 4.09
C ILE A 13 -13.47 -25.74 4.04
N ARG A 14 -13.79 -24.99 5.11
CA ARG A 14 -14.93 -24.08 5.16
C ARG A 14 -14.76 -22.89 4.19
N ILE A 15 -13.58 -22.28 4.17
CA ILE A 15 -13.26 -21.16 3.27
C ILE A 15 -13.32 -21.61 1.80
N ALA A 16 -12.81 -22.81 1.48
CA ALA A 16 -12.86 -23.36 0.13
C ALA A 16 -14.29 -23.70 -0.34
N THR A 17 -15.15 -24.19 0.56
CA THR A 17 -16.55 -24.51 0.23
C THR A 17 -17.43 -23.28 0.07
N GLU A 18 -17.18 -22.19 0.80
CA GLU A 18 -17.86 -20.91 0.61
C GLU A 18 -17.46 -20.21 -0.70
N ALA A 19 -16.18 -20.28 -1.09
CA ALA A 19 -15.69 -19.76 -2.37
C ALA A 19 -16.30 -20.51 -3.57
N ALA A 20 -16.42 -21.83 -3.49
CA ALA A 20 -17.04 -22.66 -4.53
C ALA A 20 -18.57 -22.42 -4.66
N ARG A 21 -19.24 -21.95 -3.61
CA ARG A 21 -20.68 -21.65 -3.62
C ARG A 21 -20.99 -20.28 -4.23
N LYS A 22 -20.10 -19.29 -4.07
CA LYS A 22 -20.22 -17.97 -4.70
C LYS A 22 -19.89 -17.97 -6.21
N GLY A 23 -19.00 -18.86 -6.67
CA GLY A 23 -18.62 -18.95 -8.09
C GLY A 23 -19.66 -19.59 -9.03
N ARG A 24 -20.76 -20.16 -8.51
CA ARG A 24 -21.77 -20.90 -9.31
C ARG A 24 -22.94 -20.07 -9.84
N TRP A 25 -23.07 -18.81 -9.47
CA TRP A 25 -24.19 -17.95 -9.91
C TRP A 25 -23.86 -17.03 -11.11
N ALA A 26 -22.60 -16.95 -11.54
CA ALA A 26 -22.17 -16.01 -12.60
C ALA A 26 -22.09 -16.61 -14.03
N ARG A 27 -22.55 -17.85 -14.26
CA ARG A 27 -22.49 -18.49 -15.60
C ARG A 27 -23.85 -18.93 -16.11
N ARG A 28 -24.74 -17.98 -16.41
CA ARG A 28 -25.83 -18.17 -17.38
C ARG A 28 -26.11 -16.85 -18.10
N GLY A 29 -25.70 -16.75 -19.36
CA GLY A 29 -26.22 -15.72 -20.26
C GLY A 29 -25.25 -15.21 -21.31
N ARG A 30 -24.97 -16.01 -22.35
CA ARG A 30 -25.26 -15.73 -23.78
C ARG A 30 -24.33 -16.51 -24.70
N ARG A 31 -24.94 -17.22 -25.64
CA ARG A 31 -24.33 -17.99 -26.73
C ARG A 31 -24.43 -17.21 -28.04
N ALA A 32 -23.49 -17.54 -28.92
CA ALA A 32 -23.62 -17.73 -30.38
C ALA A 32 -23.52 -16.52 -31.33
N TRP A 33 -22.43 -16.51 -32.10
CA TRP A 33 -22.33 -16.60 -33.58
C TRP A 33 -20.83 -16.38 -33.91
N GLY A 34 -20.12 -17.07 -34.81
CA GLY A 34 -20.48 -17.99 -35.88
C GLY A 34 -19.50 -17.75 -37.05
N LEU A 35 -18.49 -18.62 -37.18
CA LEU A 35 -17.73 -19.03 -38.39
C LEU A 35 -17.01 -17.98 -39.27
N LEU A 36 -15.69 -18.21 -39.51
CA LEU A 36 -15.16 -18.45 -40.87
C LEU A 36 -13.73 -19.06 -40.89
N ARG A 37 -13.63 -20.12 -41.71
CA ARG A 37 -12.49 -20.80 -42.40
C ARG A 37 -11.33 -19.87 -42.82
N SER A 38 -10.06 -20.24 -43.09
CA SER A 38 -9.35 -21.52 -43.31
C SER A 38 -7.84 -21.26 -43.57
N ARG A 39 -7.02 -22.33 -43.41
CA ARG A 39 -5.73 -22.72 -44.03
C ARG A 39 -4.42 -22.65 -43.21
N PRO A 40 -3.52 -23.66 -43.35
CA PRO A 40 -2.43 -23.95 -42.43
C PRO A 40 -1.06 -23.51 -42.96
N GLY A 41 -0.15 -23.16 -42.05
CA GLY A 41 1.26 -22.91 -42.38
C GLY A 41 2.10 -22.78 -41.12
N GLN A 42 2.99 -23.75 -40.94
CA GLN A 42 4.20 -23.82 -40.10
C GLN A 42 4.46 -22.68 -39.09
N LEU A 43 4.79 -23.02 -37.84
CA LEU A 43 6.14 -22.84 -37.26
C LEU A 43 6.18 -23.10 -35.75
N ILE A 44 7.23 -23.82 -35.36
CA ILE A 44 8.00 -23.79 -34.10
C ILE A 44 7.24 -24.17 -32.80
N SER A 45 7.52 -25.39 -32.36
CA SER A 45 7.30 -25.87 -31.00
C SER A 45 8.16 -25.10 -29.99
N VAL A 46 7.58 -24.11 -29.32
CA VAL A 46 8.08 -23.58 -28.05
C VAL A 46 7.46 -24.41 -26.93
N GLY A 47 8.30 -25.07 -26.14
CA GLY A 47 7.86 -25.84 -24.97
C GLY A 47 7.32 -24.91 -23.89
N VAL A 48 5.99 -24.77 -23.82
CA VAL A 48 5.28 -24.08 -22.75
C VAL A 48 4.97 -25.10 -21.66
N VAL A 49 5.58 -24.94 -20.48
CA VAL A 49 5.04 -25.49 -19.23
C VAL A 49 4.44 -24.31 -18.47
N GLY A 50 3.17 -24.04 -18.75
CA GLY A 50 2.38 -22.97 -18.16
C GLY A 50 1.15 -23.52 -17.44
N ALA A 51 1.15 -23.41 -16.12
CA ALA A 51 0.00 -23.52 -15.22
C ALA A 51 0.51 -23.07 -13.83
N LEU A 52 -0.09 -22.21 -13.03
CA LEU A 52 -1.37 -21.51 -12.95
C LEU A 52 -1.19 -20.49 -11.81
N ILE A 53 -1.41 -19.18 -11.98
CA ILE A 53 -2.17 -18.32 -11.03
C ILE A 53 -2.75 -17.18 -11.86
N GLY A 54 -4.08 -17.06 -11.85
CA GLY A 54 -4.82 -16.14 -12.70
C GLY A 54 -4.92 -14.71 -12.15
N GLY A 55 -4.98 -13.77 -13.10
CA GLY A 55 -5.54 -12.43 -12.95
C GLY A 55 -4.51 -11.31 -13.06
N LEU A 56 -4.40 -10.72 -14.26
CA LEU A 56 -3.57 -9.55 -14.63
C LEU A 56 -2.04 -9.76 -14.74
N LEU A 57 -1.63 -10.69 -15.59
CA LEU A 57 -0.28 -10.68 -16.19
C LEU A 57 -0.42 -10.40 -17.68
N THR A 58 -0.29 -9.14 -18.08
CA THR A 58 0.16 -8.83 -19.44
C THR A 58 1.51 -9.52 -19.62
N ALA A 59 1.70 -10.16 -20.78
CA ALA A 59 2.90 -10.91 -21.09
C ALA A 59 4.13 -10.00 -21.00
N TRP A 60 4.98 -10.23 -20.01
CA TRP A 60 6.26 -9.55 -19.84
C TRP A 60 7.18 -10.02 -20.97
N GLN A 61 7.34 -9.22 -22.02
CA GLN A 61 8.43 -9.41 -22.97
C GLN A 61 9.70 -8.84 -22.33
N THR A 62 10.65 -9.74 -22.08
CA THR A 62 11.93 -9.48 -21.40
C THR A 62 13.01 -9.10 -22.42
N ASP A 63 13.59 -7.91 -22.30
CA ASP A 63 14.98 -7.69 -22.71
C ASP A 63 15.88 -8.16 -21.55
N SER A 64 16.12 -9.46 -21.48
CA SER A 64 17.09 -10.02 -20.54
C SER A 64 18.48 -9.99 -21.17
N LEU A 65 19.09 -8.80 -21.22
CA LEU A 65 20.48 -8.70 -21.62
C LEU A 65 21.37 -9.15 -20.45
N PRO A 66 22.23 -10.18 -20.61
CA PRO A 66 23.37 -10.35 -19.72
C PRO A 66 24.20 -9.07 -19.82
N TRP A 67 24.62 -8.55 -18.66
CA TRP A 67 25.17 -7.21 -18.46
C TRP A 67 26.15 -6.82 -19.58
N SER A 68 25.89 -5.71 -20.27
CA SER A 68 26.88 -5.13 -21.18
C SER A 68 27.87 -4.31 -20.36
N ASP A 69 29.16 -4.64 -20.50
CA ASP A 69 30.33 -4.18 -19.73
C ASP A 69 30.59 -2.66 -19.65
N GLU A 70 29.63 -1.79 -19.98
CA GLU A 70 29.89 -0.33 -20.04
C GLU A 70 29.12 0.51 -19.02
N ASN A 71 28.21 -0.06 -18.21
CA ASN A 71 27.67 0.61 -17.02
C ASN A 71 27.20 -0.41 -15.96
N GLU A 72 27.96 -0.57 -14.86
CA GLU A 72 27.74 -1.46 -13.69
C GLU A 72 26.50 -1.10 -12.83
N THR A 73 25.40 -0.67 -13.46
CA THR A 73 24.17 -0.25 -12.79
C THR A 73 22.97 -1.00 -13.32
N VAL A 74 22.15 -1.51 -12.41
CA VAL A 74 20.88 -2.19 -12.67
C VAL A 74 19.70 -1.29 -12.31
N CYS A 75 18.49 -1.69 -12.73
CA CYS A 75 17.25 -0.98 -12.46
C CYS A 75 17.30 0.49 -12.92
N TRP A 76 16.97 0.69 -14.18
CA TRP A 76 16.87 2.01 -14.82
C TRP A 76 18.22 2.76 -14.78
N GLY A 77 19.33 2.03 -14.90
CA GLY A 77 20.69 2.57 -14.87
C GLY A 77 21.04 3.33 -13.60
N THR A 78 20.44 2.98 -12.46
CA THR A 78 20.47 3.83 -11.25
C THR A 78 21.04 3.15 -10.02
N LEU A 79 20.88 1.83 -9.88
CA LEU A 79 21.35 1.10 -8.72
C LEU A 79 22.68 0.39 -9.05
N PRO A 80 23.82 0.75 -8.43
CA PRO A 80 25.07 0.02 -8.62
C PRO A 80 24.89 -1.47 -8.29
N GLU A 81 25.55 -2.37 -9.03
CA GLU A 81 25.45 -3.81 -8.82
C GLU A 81 25.72 -4.21 -7.36
N LYS A 82 26.80 -3.70 -6.76
CA LYS A 82 27.13 -3.90 -5.35
C LYS A 82 26.03 -3.46 -4.37
N ASP A 83 25.28 -2.40 -4.71
CA ASP A 83 24.19 -1.90 -3.88
C ASP A 83 22.97 -2.85 -4.03
N ALA A 84 22.74 -3.40 -5.23
CA ALA A 84 21.71 -4.41 -5.50
C ALA A 84 22.01 -5.74 -4.80
N GLU A 85 23.24 -6.22 -4.86
CA GLU A 85 23.72 -7.40 -4.12
C GLU A 85 23.60 -7.22 -2.61
N ALA A 86 23.90 -6.03 -2.09
CA ALA A 86 23.79 -5.72 -0.67
C ALA A 86 22.35 -5.70 -0.15
N LEU A 87 21.33 -5.63 -1.03
CA LEU A 87 19.93 -5.85 -0.64
C LEU A 87 19.65 -7.32 -0.34
N PHE A 88 20.53 -8.20 -0.78
CA PHE A 88 20.52 -9.62 -0.48
C PHE A 88 21.77 -9.96 0.35
N ARG A 89 21.96 -11.25 0.64
CA ARG A 89 23.22 -11.70 1.26
C ARG A 89 24.30 -11.67 0.19
N SER A 90 25.51 -11.22 0.53
CA SER A 90 26.65 -11.03 -0.39
C SER A 90 27.13 -12.29 -1.13
N GLU A 91 26.62 -13.47 -0.77
CA GLU A 91 26.95 -14.75 -1.42
C GLU A 91 25.99 -15.10 -2.57
N LEU A 92 24.94 -14.30 -2.79
CA LEU A 92 23.93 -14.54 -3.81
C LEU A 92 24.22 -13.64 -5.02
N SER A 93 24.23 -14.23 -6.22
CA SER A 93 24.24 -13.42 -7.44
C SER A 93 22.87 -12.80 -7.66
N VAL A 94 22.85 -11.59 -8.24
CA VAL A 94 21.62 -10.82 -8.46
C VAL A 94 21.40 -10.57 -9.94
N ARG A 95 20.18 -10.84 -10.40
CA ARG A 95 19.73 -10.48 -11.74
C ARG A 95 18.64 -9.41 -11.65
N ALA A 96 18.63 -8.48 -12.59
CA ALA A 96 17.57 -7.50 -12.75
C ALA A 96 16.71 -7.79 -13.98
N GLU A 97 15.41 -7.51 -13.86
CA GLU A 97 14.44 -7.49 -14.96
C GLU A 97 13.72 -6.15 -14.91
N GLU A 98 13.74 -5.35 -15.98
CA GLU A 98 13.25 -3.97 -15.93
C GLU A 98 12.33 -3.58 -17.08
N ILE A 99 11.40 -2.69 -16.76
CA ILE A 99 10.62 -1.85 -17.67
C ILE A 99 11.02 -0.43 -17.32
N ARG A 100 11.60 0.31 -18.27
CA ARG A 100 12.11 1.65 -18.03
C ARG A 100 10.99 2.61 -17.62
N PRO A 101 11.30 3.63 -16.79
CA PRO A 101 10.35 4.69 -16.47
C PRO A 101 9.96 5.42 -17.75
N ASP A 102 8.66 5.60 -17.94
CA ASP A 102 8.10 6.40 -19.02
C ASP A 102 6.74 6.95 -18.58
N TYR A 103 6.27 7.99 -19.27
CA TYR A 103 4.86 8.32 -19.25
C TYR A 103 4.11 7.29 -20.10
N GLY A 104 2.90 6.90 -19.68
CA GLY A 104 2.07 6.05 -20.51
C GLY A 104 1.63 6.74 -21.82
N SER A 105 0.79 6.07 -22.60
CA SER A 105 0.29 6.64 -23.86
C SER A 105 -0.58 7.88 -23.62
N ASP A 106 -0.90 8.62 -24.69
CA ASP A 106 -1.84 9.77 -24.64
C ASP A 106 -3.18 9.46 -23.95
N SER A 107 -3.59 8.18 -23.94
CA SER A 107 -4.81 7.71 -23.29
C SER A 107 -4.67 7.35 -21.80
N SER A 108 -3.45 7.30 -21.27
CA SER A 108 -3.11 7.00 -19.88
C SER A 108 -1.76 7.65 -19.55
N PRO A 109 -1.69 8.97 -19.32
CA PRO A 109 -0.43 9.71 -19.13
C PRO A 109 0.27 9.42 -17.79
N ASP A 110 -0.10 8.31 -17.13
CA ASP A 110 0.41 7.93 -15.82
C ASP A 110 1.87 7.50 -15.93
N ALA A 111 2.69 7.97 -14.98
CA ALA A 111 4.07 7.50 -14.86
C ALA A 111 4.08 6.01 -14.55
N GLN A 112 4.87 5.24 -15.28
CA GLN A 112 4.96 3.79 -15.10
C GLN A 112 6.39 3.29 -15.26
N GLY A 113 6.74 2.25 -14.50
CA GLY A 113 8.01 1.57 -14.61
C GLY A 113 8.07 0.40 -13.63
N ALA A 114 8.94 -0.57 -13.92
CA ALA A 114 9.16 -1.70 -13.01
C ALA A 114 10.62 -2.12 -13.02
N CYS A 115 11.12 -2.57 -11.88
CA CYS A 115 12.36 -3.34 -11.81
C CYS A 115 12.21 -4.45 -10.79
N ARG A 116 12.48 -5.68 -11.19
CA ARG A 116 12.56 -6.83 -10.29
C ARG A 116 14.02 -7.22 -10.12
N LEU A 117 14.48 -7.22 -8.88
CA LEU A 117 15.75 -7.86 -8.51
C LEU A 117 15.46 -9.29 -8.05
N VAL A 118 16.17 -10.26 -8.63
CA VAL A 118 16.06 -11.68 -8.30
C VAL A 118 17.41 -12.16 -7.78
N ALA A 119 17.43 -12.65 -6.54
CA ALA A 119 18.60 -13.28 -5.96
C ALA A 119 18.63 -14.78 -6.31
N LEU A 120 19.79 -15.24 -6.76
CA LEU A 120 20.01 -16.60 -7.22
C LEU A 120 20.98 -17.33 -6.29
N ARG A 121 20.72 -18.62 -6.05
CA ARG A 121 21.66 -19.57 -5.45
C ARG A 121 21.85 -20.70 -6.44
N ASP A 122 23.09 -20.93 -6.88
CA ASP A 122 23.41 -21.95 -7.87
C ASP A 122 22.53 -21.85 -9.14
N GLY A 123 22.27 -20.60 -9.57
CA GLY A 123 21.40 -20.28 -10.71
C GLY A 123 19.89 -20.37 -10.43
N SER A 124 19.45 -20.80 -9.25
CA SER A 124 18.03 -20.93 -8.89
C SER A 124 17.53 -19.74 -8.07
N PRO A 125 16.33 -19.18 -8.37
CA PRO A 125 15.78 -18.04 -7.64
C PRO A 125 15.40 -18.40 -6.20
N VAL A 126 15.88 -17.62 -5.24
CA VAL A 126 15.62 -17.82 -3.80
C VAL A 126 14.96 -16.64 -3.11
N ALA A 127 15.04 -15.43 -3.68
CA ALA A 127 14.38 -14.24 -3.19
C ALA A 127 14.19 -13.22 -4.31
N HIS A 128 13.27 -12.28 -4.13
CA HIS A 128 13.10 -11.14 -5.02
C HIS A 128 12.70 -9.88 -4.26
N ILE A 129 12.97 -8.74 -4.89
CA ILE A 129 12.44 -7.42 -4.51
C ILE A 129 11.86 -6.80 -5.77
N ASP A 130 10.60 -6.40 -5.71
CA ASP A 130 9.89 -5.73 -6.79
C ASP A 130 9.86 -4.23 -6.53
N PHE A 131 10.46 -3.44 -7.42
CA PHE A 131 10.34 -1.99 -7.49
C PHE A 131 9.35 -1.61 -8.57
N ARG A 132 8.50 -0.62 -8.29
CA ARG A 132 7.52 -0.11 -9.24
C ARG A 132 7.47 1.40 -9.18
N LEU A 133 7.38 2.03 -10.34
CA LEU A 133 6.94 3.40 -10.52
C LEU A 133 5.49 3.33 -10.98
N HIS A 134 4.59 4.02 -10.30
CA HIS A 134 3.20 4.14 -10.73
C HIS A 134 2.56 5.41 -10.19
N GLN A 135 1.49 5.88 -10.84
CA GLN A 135 0.63 6.92 -10.27
C GLN A 135 -0.23 6.33 -9.14
N LEU A 136 -0.42 7.09 -8.05
CA LEU A 136 -1.49 6.79 -7.12
C LEU A 136 -2.82 7.24 -7.70
N ASP A 137 -3.74 6.32 -7.94
CA ASP A 137 -5.10 6.64 -8.34
C ASP A 137 -6.07 6.57 -7.14
N GLY A 138 -7.13 7.38 -7.23
CA GLY A 138 -8.23 7.43 -6.27
C GLY A 138 -9.41 6.54 -6.64
N ARG A 139 -9.29 5.73 -7.71
CA ARG A 139 -10.41 4.95 -8.23
C ARG A 139 -10.67 3.81 -7.25
N TYR A 140 -11.80 3.88 -6.56
CA TYR A 140 -12.17 2.86 -5.56
C TYR A 140 -12.48 1.52 -6.23
N ASP A 141 -11.49 0.63 -6.23
CA ASP A 141 -11.67 -0.82 -6.20
C ASP A 141 -11.22 -1.30 -4.81
N PRO A 142 -11.98 -2.15 -4.10
CA PRO A 142 -11.48 -2.87 -2.92
C PRO A 142 -10.13 -3.58 -3.15
N GLN A 143 -9.73 -3.81 -4.41
CA GLN A 143 -8.36 -4.19 -4.82
C GLN A 143 -7.42 -2.98 -5.03
N ALA A 144 -7.90 -1.83 -5.55
CA ALA A 144 -7.09 -0.63 -5.83
C ALA A 144 -6.76 0.23 -4.61
N THR A 145 -7.59 0.24 -3.56
CA THR A 145 -7.24 0.88 -2.26
C THR A 145 -6.26 0.06 -1.42
N GLY A 146 -5.72 -1.05 -1.96
CA GLY A 146 -4.66 -1.82 -1.34
C GLY A 146 -3.46 -0.97 -0.92
N TRP A 147 -3.18 0.11 -1.67
CA TRP A 147 -2.11 1.04 -1.31
C TRP A 147 -2.33 1.71 0.05
N LEU A 148 -3.56 2.05 0.47
CA LEU A 148 -3.81 2.63 1.80
C LEU A 148 -3.44 1.66 2.92
N ALA A 149 -3.68 0.35 2.72
CA ALA A 149 -3.29 -0.67 3.68
C ALA A 149 -1.77 -0.90 3.68
N ASP A 150 -1.18 -0.91 2.49
CA ASP A 150 0.21 -1.28 2.26
C ASP A 150 1.18 -0.13 2.58
N PHE A 151 0.87 1.10 2.16
CA PHE A 151 1.70 2.29 2.31
C PHE A 151 1.51 2.97 3.67
N LEU A 152 0.27 3.00 4.17
CA LEU A 152 -0.08 3.59 5.46
C LEU A 152 -0.29 2.48 6.50
N SER A 153 0.70 1.58 6.59
CA SER A 153 0.76 0.54 7.60
C SER A 153 1.13 1.14 8.97
N PRO A 154 0.52 0.67 10.08
CA PRO A 154 0.89 1.10 11.43
C PRO A 154 2.28 0.61 11.87
N LEU A 155 2.94 -0.23 11.06
CA LEU A 155 4.35 -0.63 11.24
C LEU A 155 5.32 0.19 10.39
N ALA A 156 4.81 0.98 9.44
CA ALA A 156 5.66 1.81 8.62
C ALA A 156 6.27 2.94 9.46
N VAL A 157 7.47 3.39 9.09
CA VAL A 157 8.18 4.52 9.70
C VAL A 157 8.56 5.55 8.64
N PRO A 158 8.64 6.85 8.99
CA PRO A 158 9.09 7.87 8.04
C PRO A 158 10.54 7.70 7.61
N PHE A 159 10.84 8.20 6.41
CA PHE A 159 12.22 8.38 5.93
C PHE A 159 12.96 9.51 6.65
N GLY A 160 12.22 10.47 7.21
CA GLY A 160 12.75 11.68 7.83
C GLY A 160 12.17 12.94 7.19
N LYS A 161 12.73 14.10 7.54
CA LYS A 161 12.33 15.39 6.96
C LYS A 161 12.63 15.43 5.46
N GLY A 162 11.75 16.05 4.69
CA GLY A 162 11.92 16.26 3.24
C GLY A 162 11.40 15.13 2.36
N PHE A 163 10.76 14.12 2.95
CA PHE A 163 10.13 13.02 2.20
C PHE A 163 8.64 12.97 2.45
N VAL A 164 7.93 12.50 1.43
CA VAL A 164 6.57 11.98 1.57
C VAL A 164 6.64 10.51 1.19
N GLY A 165 6.69 9.66 2.22
CA GLY A 165 7.01 8.26 2.06
C GLY A 165 7.21 7.57 3.40
N MET A 166 7.03 6.25 3.41
CA MET A 166 7.21 5.44 4.61
C MET A 166 7.79 4.06 4.28
N THR A 167 8.40 3.44 5.28
CA THR A 167 8.99 2.09 5.16
C THR A 167 8.50 1.18 6.27
N SER A 168 7.96 0.01 5.92
CA SER A 168 7.54 -1.07 6.83
C SER A 168 8.51 -2.25 6.77
N GLU A 169 8.11 -3.40 7.33
CA GLU A 169 8.91 -4.64 7.26
C GLU A 169 8.87 -5.34 5.89
N ASN A 170 7.88 -5.04 5.05
CA ASN A 170 7.61 -5.72 3.79
C ASN A 170 7.42 -4.79 2.59
N ARG A 171 7.45 -3.47 2.82
CA ARG A 171 7.24 -2.47 1.79
C ARG A 171 7.93 -1.15 2.11
N THR A 172 8.35 -0.45 1.07
CA THR A 172 8.91 0.90 1.11
C THR A 172 8.24 1.70 0.01
N TRP A 173 7.93 2.97 0.23
CA TRP A 173 7.45 3.82 -0.86
C TRP A 173 7.84 5.28 -0.65
N VAL A 174 8.02 6.01 -1.74
CA VAL A 174 8.27 7.46 -1.73
C VAL A 174 7.53 8.12 -2.88
N ALA A 175 6.86 9.23 -2.60
CA ALA A 175 6.23 10.07 -3.59
C ALA A 175 7.27 10.97 -4.27
N LEU A 176 7.17 11.07 -5.59
CA LEU A 176 7.93 12.04 -6.36
C LEU A 176 7.45 13.47 -6.06
N PRO A 177 8.28 14.50 -6.26
CA PRO A 177 7.87 15.90 -6.13
C PRO A 177 6.72 16.27 -7.06
N SER A 178 5.96 17.30 -6.70
CA SER A 178 4.97 17.92 -7.59
C SER A 178 5.66 18.42 -8.87
N GLY A 179 5.11 18.09 -10.04
CA GLY A 179 5.70 18.42 -11.34
C GLY A 179 6.41 17.25 -12.04
N CYS A 180 6.63 16.12 -11.34
CA CYS A 180 7.08 14.87 -11.97
C CYS A 180 5.96 14.07 -12.63
N SER A 181 4.72 14.42 -12.36
CA SER A 181 3.56 13.79 -12.94
C SER A 181 2.55 14.88 -13.23
N ASP A 182 2.27 15.09 -14.51
CA ASP A 182 1.23 15.98 -15.01
C ASP A 182 -0.17 15.35 -14.94
N GLY A 183 -0.31 14.28 -14.13
CA GLY A 183 -1.59 13.67 -13.82
C GLY A 183 -2.61 14.76 -13.49
N GLY A 184 -3.80 14.63 -14.06
CA GLY A 184 -4.82 15.67 -13.98
C GLY A 184 -5.22 15.97 -12.53
N LEU A 185 -6.14 16.91 -12.34
CA LEU A 185 -6.61 17.36 -11.02
C LEU A 185 -7.14 16.24 -10.08
N SER A 186 -7.32 15.02 -10.60
CA SER A 186 -7.82 13.83 -9.88
C SER A 186 -6.75 12.78 -9.56
N ASP A 187 -5.52 12.94 -10.07
CA ASP A 187 -4.47 11.93 -9.92
C ASP A 187 -3.57 12.27 -8.71
N GLY A 188 -3.22 11.25 -7.91
CA GLY A 188 -2.31 11.38 -6.78
C GLY A 188 -0.88 11.66 -7.21
N PRO A 189 0.11 11.67 -6.30
CA PRO A 189 1.50 11.74 -6.72
C PRO A 189 1.94 10.43 -7.42
N ALA A 190 2.86 10.54 -8.38
CA ALA A 190 3.68 9.40 -8.79
C ALA A 190 4.48 8.89 -7.59
N VAL A 191 4.56 7.57 -7.43
CA VAL A 191 5.28 6.91 -6.35
C VAL A 191 6.27 5.89 -6.91
N VAL A 192 7.42 5.79 -6.25
CA VAL A 192 8.27 4.61 -6.38
C VAL A 192 8.10 3.78 -5.12
N ASP A 193 7.61 2.56 -5.27
CA ASP A 193 7.50 1.58 -4.19
C ASP A 193 8.40 0.37 -4.42
N ALA A 194 8.76 -0.26 -3.31
CA ALA A 194 9.46 -1.52 -3.26
C ALA A 194 8.68 -2.49 -2.39
N SER A 195 8.50 -3.72 -2.85
CA SER A 195 7.82 -4.77 -2.11
C SER A 195 8.60 -6.07 -2.14
N TRP A 196 8.48 -6.83 -1.06
CA TRP A 196 9.19 -8.10 -0.91
C TRP A 196 8.41 -9.04 0.02
N GLY A 197 8.64 -10.34 -0.17
CA GLY A 197 8.05 -11.38 0.67
C GLY A 197 8.68 -11.44 2.06
N ARG A 198 8.47 -12.56 2.76
CA ARG A 198 9.19 -12.82 4.01
C ARG A 198 10.67 -12.99 3.70
N LEU A 199 11.50 -12.11 4.26
CA LEU A 199 12.95 -12.19 4.09
C LEU A 199 13.51 -13.44 4.79
N PRO A 200 14.51 -14.11 4.20
CA PRO A 200 15.27 -15.18 4.86
C PRO A 200 16.31 -14.59 5.85
N MET A 201 16.00 -13.47 6.51
CA MET A 201 16.91 -12.75 7.41
C MET A 201 16.43 -12.83 8.85
N ASN A 202 17.37 -12.87 9.79
CA ASN A 202 17.04 -12.89 11.22
C ASN A 202 16.57 -11.48 11.68
N SER A 203 16.00 -11.40 12.88
CA SER A 203 15.45 -10.15 13.41
C SER A 203 16.49 -9.04 13.67
N ARG A 204 17.77 -9.37 13.86
CA ARG A 204 18.84 -8.40 14.10
C ARG A 204 19.23 -7.63 12.84
N ASP A 205 19.11 -8.28 11.69
CA ASP A 205 19.49 -7.71 10.39
C ASP A 205 18.39 -6.82 9.80
N LYS A 206 17.14 -7.00 10.24
CA LYS A 206 15.97 -6.27 9.74
C LYS A 206 16.14 -4.74 9.72
N PRO A 207 16.64 -4.06 10.77
CA PRO A 207 16.76 -2.59 10.75
C PRO A 207 17.73 -2.10 9.68
N ARG A 208 18.92 -2.72 9.59
CA ARG A 208 19.95 -2.34 8.60
C ARG A 208 19.46 -2.60 7.18
N TRP A 209 18.81 -3.73 6.98
CA TRP A 209 18.26 -4.11 5.68
C TRP A 209 17.15 -3.14 5.24
N ARG A 210 16.29 -2.72 6.17
CA ARG A 210 15.24 -1.73 5.92
C ARG A 210 15.83 -0.38 5.48
N ASP A 211 16.90 0.06 6.13
CA ASP A 211 17.62 1.27 5.72
C ASP A 211 18.22 1.14 4.30
N GLN A 212 18.73 -0.04 3.95
CA GLN A 212 19.28 -0.30 2.61
C GLN A 212 18.20 -0.25 1.52
N VAL A 213 17.05 -0.90 1.74
CA VAL A 213 15.94 -0.83 0.77
C VAL A 213 15.40 0.59 0.66
N ALA A 214 15.26 1.33 1.76
CA ALA A 214 14.86 2.73 1.71
C ALA A 214 15.82 3.58 0.87
N ARG A 215 17.14 3.39 1.03
CA ARG A 215 18.14 4.05 0.17
C ARG A 215 18.02 3.64 -1.29
N ALA A 216 17.85 2.35 -1.58
CA ALA A 216 17.67 1.86 -2.94
C ALA A 216 16.40 2.42 -3.61
N THR A 217 15.27 2.43 -2.89
CA THR A 217 14.01 3.02 -3.38
C THR A 217 14.18 4.50 -3.70
N VAL A 218 14.89 5.27 -2.87
CA VAL A 218 15.13 6.70 -3.14
C VAL A 218 16.12 6.92 -4.29
N ARG A 219 17.16 6.08 -4.41
CA ARG A 219 18.03 6.12 -5.60
C ARG A 219 17.21 5.91 -6.86
N LEU A 220 16.36 4.87 -6.87
CA LEU A 220 15.48 4.56 -8.00
C LEU A 220 14.46 5.67 -8.27
N ALA A 221 13.91 6.30 -7.24
CA ALA A 221 13.07 7.49 -7.39
C ALA A 221 13.82 8.62 -8.10
N ASN A 222 15.07 8.90 -7.72
CA ASN A 222 15.90 9.87 -8.43
C ASN A 222 16.24 9.44 -9.87
N GLY A 223 16.34 8.13 -10.13
CA GLY A 223 16.48 7.57 -11.48
C GLY A 223 15.24 7.80 -12.35
N ALA A 224 14.07 7.47 -11.81
CA ALA A 224 12.78 7.74 -12.42
C ALA A 224 12.59 9.23 -12.69
N MET A 225 12.91 10.10 -11.73
CA MET A 225 12.88 11.55 -11.91
C MET A 225 13.72 12.01 -13.10
N ARG A 226 14.96 11.51 -13.25
CA ARG A 226 15.79 11.85 -14.42
C ARG A 226 15.23 11.32 -15.73
N ALA A 227 14.65 10.12 -15.72
CA ALA A 227 14.07 9.51 -16.92
C ALA A 227 12.77 10.22 -17.35
N LEU A 228 12.05 10.82 -16.41
CA LEU A 228 10.84 11.61 -16.64
C LEU A 228 11.14 13.12 -16.82
N ASP A 229 12.40 13.50 -16.97
CA ASP A 229 12.85 14.90 -17.10
C ASP A 229 12.38 15.83 -15.95
N CYS A 230 12.28 15.28 -14.74
CA CYS A 230 12.02 16.06 -13.54
C CYS A 230 13.26 16.79 -13.03
N ASP A 231 13.07 18.03 -12.57
CA ASP A 231 14.08 18.76 -11.84
C ASP A 231 14.28 18.26 -10.39
N GLY A 232 15.53 18.39 -9.93
CA GLY A 232 15.91 18.16 -8.53
C GLY A 232 16.23 16.70 -8.19
N ALA A 233 16.41 16.44 -6.90
CA ALA A 233 16.68 15.11 -6.38
C ALA A 233 16.20 15.00 -4.93
N LEU A 234 15.68 13.83 -4.58
CA LEU A 234 15.39 13.45 -3.20
C LEU A 234 16.72 13.14 -2.48
N PRO A 235 16.91 13.62 -1.24
CA PRO A 235 18.09 13.28 -0.46
C PRO A 235 18.12 11.77 -0.17
N ILE A 236 19.29 11.16 -0.03
CA ILE A 236 19.37 9.75 0.37
C ILE A 236 19.06 9.64 1.87
N PRO A 237 18.14 8.75 2.31
CA PRO A 237 17.79 8.63 3.71
C PRO A 237 18.93 8.05 4.55
N GLY A 238 19.06 8.57 5.78
CA GLY A 238 19.99 8.07 6.79
C GLY A 238 19.52 6.77 7.44
N THR A 239 19.74 6.65 8.74
CA THR A 239 19.18 5.55 9.54
C THR A 239 17.72 5.83 9.85
N LEU A 240 16.84 4.86 9.56
CA LEU A 240 15.42 4.99 9.82
C LEU A 240 15.11 4.80 11.31
N PRO A 241 14.05 5.45 11.83
CA PRO A 241 13.56 5.18 13.18
C PRO A 241 13.24 3.69 13.39
N ALA A 242 13.33 3.22 14.63
CA ALA A 242 12.84 1.89 14.97
C ALA A 242 11.33 1.77 14.65
N THR A 243 10.87 0.56 14.30
CA THR A 243 9.43 0.33 14.13
C THR A 243 8.69 0.63 15.44
N PRO A 244 7.43 1.07 15.37
CA PRO A 244 6.65 1.35 16.57
C PRO A 244 6.57 0.10 17.45
N ARG A 245 6.68 0.32 18.76
CA ARG A 245 6.47 -0.75 19.73
C ARG A 245 4.99 -0.95 19.95
N GLN A 246 4.58 -2.20 19.94
CA GLN A 246 3.25 -2.62 20.37
C GLN A 246 3.05 -2.23 21.84
N LYS A 247 1.89 -1.67 22.14
CA LYS A 247 1.46 -1.29 23.49
C LYS A 247 0.05 -1.79 23.73
N ASN A 248 -0.30 -1.97 25.00
CA ASN A 248 -1.68 -2.26 25.36
C ASN A 248 -2.58 -1.07 24.96
N THR A 249 -3.73 -1.39 24.38
CA THR A 249 -4.77 -0.43 24.01
C THR A 249 -5.34 0.23 25.26
N GLU A 250 -5.28 1.55 25.31
CA GLU A 250 -5.89 2.35 26.37
C GLU A 250 -7.40 2.52 26.11
N PRO A 251 -8.30 1.96 26.95
CA PRO A 251 -9.74 1.94 26.63
C PRO A 251 -10.41 3.31 26.54
N ARG A 252 -9.82 4.34 27.17
CA ARG A 252 -10.34 5.71 27.21
C ARG A 252 -9.52 6.71 26.37
N ARG A 253 -8.41 6.24 25.78
CA ARG A 253 -7.42 7.06 25.08
C ARG A 253 -6.90 6.33 23.85
N LEU A 254 -7.83 5.83 23.03
CA LEU A 254 -7.50 5.07 21.84
C LEU A 254 -6.54 5.88 20.96
N CYS A 255 -5.43 5.27 20.54
CA CYS A 255 -4.40 5.95 19.72
C CYS A 255 -3.80 7.21 20.35
N GLY A 256 -3.87 7.34 21.69
CA GLY A 256 -3.41 8.52 22.43
C GLY A 256 -4.35 9.71 22.34
N VAL A 257 -5.58 9.54 21.86
CA VAL A 257 -6.58 10.61 21.76
C VAL A 257 -7.48 10.58 23.00
N ASP A 258 -7.44 11.64 23.81
CA ASP A 258 -8.21 11.74 25.04
C ASP A 258 -9.72 11.68 24.77
N GLY A 259 -10.43 10.80 25.50
CA GLY A 259 -11.88 10.65 25.37
C GLY A 259 -12.33 9.89 24.12
N LEU A 260 -11.40 9.43 23.27
CA LEU A 260 -11.67 8.45 22.23
C LEU A 260 -11.67 7.06 22.87
N ALA A 261 -12.87 6.55 23.12
CA ALA A 261 -13.06 5.26 23.77
C ALA A 261 -13.71 4.28 22.79
N LEU A 262 -13.28 3.02 22.89
CA LEU A 262 -14.07 1.93 22.32
C LEU A 262 -15.32 1.77 23.19
N ALA A 263 -16.48 1.54 22.55
CA ALA A 263 -17.72 1.20 23.27
C ALA A 263 -17.47 0.01 24.22
N PRO A 264 -18.34 -0.25 25.21
CA PRO A 264 -18.17 -1.39 26.10
C PRO A 264 -18.01 -2.68 25.29
N LEU A 265 -16.80 -3.23 25.33
CA LEU A 265 -16.43 -4.42 24.57
C LEU A 265 -16.68 -5.68 25.40
N SER A 266 -17.16 -6.74 24.74
CA SER A 266 -17.15 -8.09 25.31
C SER A 266 -15.72 -8.53 25.65
N LYS A 267 -15.59 -9.64 26.40
CA LYS A 267 -14.27 -10.17 26.77
C LYS A 267 -13.46 -10.55 25.52
N ASP A 268 -14.11 -11.16 24.53
CA ASP A 268 -13.46 -11.62 23.31
C ASP A 268 -13.05 -10.45 22.40
N GLU A 269 -13.89 -9.42 22.30
CA GLU A 269 -13.54 -8.19 21.56
C GLU A 269 -12.38 -7.44 22.21
N ARG A 270 -12.33 -7.39 23.55
CA ARG A 270 -11.19 -6.80 24.27
C ARG A 270 -9.89 -7.51 23.96
N TYR A 271 -9.90 -8.84 23.99
CA TYR A 271 -8.72 -9.64 23.65
C TYR A 271 -8.27 -9.37 22.21
N GLN A 272 -9.22 -9.24 21.28
CA GLN A 272 -8.90 -8.98 19.87
C GLN A 272 -8.38 -7.56 19.60
N LEU A 273 -8.64 -6.61 20.49
CA LEU A 273 -8.27 -5.21 20.37
C LEU A 273 -7.28 -4.79 21.46
N GLU A 274 -6.61 -5.74 22.10
CA GLU A 274 -5.75 -5.49 23.26
C GLU A 274 -4.49 -4.69 22.93
N ASP A 275 -4.12 -4.65 21.65
CA ASP A 275 -2.88 -4.05 21.18
C ASP A 275 -3.09 -2.82 20.30
N THR A 276 -2.20 -1.85 20.46
CA THR A 276 -2.11 -0.65 19.64
C THR A 276 -0.68 -0.44 19.15
N LEU A 277 -0.56 -0.06 17.87
CA LEU A 277 0.64 0.52 17.26
C LEU A 277 0.33 1.94 16.82
N LEU A 278 1.29 2.82 16.97
CA LEU A 278 1.16 4.22 16.60
C LEU A 278 2.42 4.71 15.91
N THR A 279 2.30 5.06 14.63
CA THR A 279 3.32 5.76 13.86
C THR A 279 2.90 7.20 13.63
N HIS A 280 3.87 8.10 13.67
CA HIS A 280 3.73 9.44 13.12
C HIS A 280 4.87 9.76 12.14
N SER A 281 4.51 10.13 10.92
CA SER A 281 5.37 10.75 9.91
C SER A 281 4.88 12.18 9.68
N PRO A 282 5.50 13.19 10.33
CA PRO A 282 5.13 14.58 10.12
C PRO A 282 5.12 14.95 8.63
N GLY A 283 4.01 15.50 8.14
CA GLY A 283 3.86 15.91 6.75
C GLY A 283 3.61 14.76 5.76
N THR A 284 3.44 13.52 6.22
CA THR A 284 2.90 12.42 5.39
C THR A 284 1.61 11.91 6.00
N ALA A 285 1.71 11.20 7.13
CA ALA A 285 0.57 10.61 7.81
C ALA A 285 0.90 10.20 9.25
N ARG A 286 -0.14 10.22 10.09
CA ARG A 286 -0.18 9.57 11.39
C ARG A 286 -1.09 8.34 11.29
N VAL A 287 -0.56 7.17 11.63
CA VAL A 287 -1.26 5.89 11.49
C VAL A 287 -1.30 5.20 12.83
N CYS A 288 -2.50 4.88 13.29
CA CYS A 288 -2.74 4.04 14.44
C CYS A 288 -3.40 2.73 14.00
N GLY A 289 -2.86 1.60 14.44
CA GLY A 289 -3.47 0.29 14.26
C GLY A 289 -3.85 -0.31 15.60
N VAL A 290 -5.06 -0.85 15.70
CA VAL A 290 -5.61 -1.46 16.91
C VAL A 290 -6.02 -2.91 16.60
N GLY A 291 -5.70 -3.82 17.52
CA GLY A 291 -6.00 -5.24 17.41
C GLY A 291 -5.19 -5.94 16.35
N LEU A 292 -3.93 -6.24 16.66
CA LEU A 292 -3.04 -6.95 15.75
C LEU A 292 -3.35 -8.44 15.79
N GLY A 293 -3.51 -9.07 14.61
CA GLY A 293 -3.61 -10.52 14.53
C GLY A 293 -2.29 -11.20 14.90
N ALA A 294 -2.30 -12.53 15.06
CA ALA A 294 -1.12 -13.34 15.37
C ALA A 294 0.04 -13.19 14.35
N ALA A 295 -0.23 -12.70 13.14
CA ALA A 295 0.78 -12.39 12.13
C ALA A 295 1.36 -10.96 12.24
N ALA A 296 0.86 -10.11 13.14
CA ALA A 296 1.25 -8.71 13.36
C ALA A 296 1.24 -7.79 12.12
N THR A 297 0.79 -8.26 10.95
CA THR A 297 0.88 -7.50 9.69
C THR A 297 -0.33 -6.64 9.38
N ARG A 298 -1.50 -6.91 10.00
CA ARG A 298 -2.74 -6.17 9.77
C ARG A 298 -3.46 -5.88 11.08
N ALA A 299 -3.82 -4.62 11.26
CA ALA A 299 -4.63 -4.16 12.38
C ALA A 299 -6.11 -4.32 12.05
N ARG A 300 -6.91 -4.79 13.00
CA ARG A 300 -8.36 -4.93 12.82
C ARG A 300 -9.08 -3.59 12.71
N LEU A 301 -8.52 -2.54 13.31
CA LEU A 301 -9.02 -1.18 13.22
C LEU A 301 -7.84 -0.24 12.95
N ARG A 302 -7.99 0.65 11.96
CA ARG A 302 -6.99 1.66 11.61
C ARG A 302 -7.58 3.05 11.71
N LEU A 303 -6.84 3.95 12.35
CA LEU A 303 -7.15 5.37 12.42
C LEU A 303 -5.98 6.11 11.75
N VAL A 304 -6.27 6.84 10.69
CA VAL A 304 -5.27 7.46 9.81
C VAL A 304 -5.56 8.95 9.68
N THR A 305 -4.54 9.77 9.87
CA THR A 305 -4.56 11.19 9.52
C THR A 305 -3.53 11.41 8.43
N ILE A 306 -3.97 11.78 7.23
CA ILE A 306 -3.10 12.09 6.09
C ILE A 306 -2.85 13.60 6.09
N GLU A 307 -1.59 13.98 6.21
CA GLU A 307 -1.14 15.37 6.36
C GLU A 307 -0.62 15.95 5.04
N ASP A 308 -0.16 15.10 4.10
CA ASP A 308 0.28 15.55 2.78
C ASP A 308 -0.95 15.83 1.87
N PRO A 309 -1.10 17.05 1.32
CA PRO A 309 -2.25 17.41 0.50
C PRO A 309 -2.39 16.60 -0.78
N ARG A 310 -1.28 16.11 -1.36
CA ARG A 310 -1.29 15.35 -2.62
C ARG A 310 -1.84 13.95 -2.38
N LEU A 311 -1.48 13.32 -1.26
CA LEU A 311 -2.11 12.06 -0.82
C LEU A 311 -3.57 12.26 -0.40
N ALA A 312 -3.87 13.36 0.28
CA ALA A 312 -5.22 13.70 0.70
C ALA A 312 -6.18 13.86 -0.50
N GLN A 313 -5.69 14.44 -1.60
CA GLN A 313 -6.46 14.65 -2.83
C GLN A 313 -6.91 13.33 -3.47
N VAL A 314 -6.08 12.29 -3.43
CA VAL A 314 -6.43 10.93 -3.92
C VAL A 314 -7.71 10.40 -3.28
N LEU A 315 -7.98 10.78 -2.03
CA LEU A 315 -9.15 10.32 -1.29
C LEU A 315 -10.39 11.21 -1.47
N ALA A 316 -10.29 12.32 -2.20
CA ALA A 316 -11.45 13.16 -2.51
C ALA A 316 -12.49 12.40 -3.36
N ASP A 317 -12.03 11.63 -4.33
CA ASP A 317 -12.89 10.82 -5.20
C ASP A 317 -13.55 9.67 -4.43
N LEU A 318 -12.82 9.09 -3.47
CA LEU A 318 -13.36 8.12 -2.52
C LEU A 318 -14.51 8.71 -1.69
N GLY A 319 -14.35 9.96 -1.26
CA GLY A 319 -15.39 10.73 -0.59
C GLY A 319 -16.67 10.77 -1.40
N ALA A 320 -16.57 11.17 -2.67
CA ALA A 320 -17.71 11.30 -3.57
C ALA A 320 -18.46 9.97 -3.76
N ALA A 321 -17.74 8.85 -3.92
CA ALA A 321 -18.34 7.52 -4.09
C ALA A 321 -19.19 7.07 -2.89
N PHE A 322 -18.86 7.51 -1.67
CA PHE A 322 -19.60 7.18 -0.45
C PHE A 322 -20.65 8.24 -0.05
N GLY A 323 -21.10 9.05 -1.02
CA GLY A 323 -22.14 10.05 -0.79
C GLY A 323 -21.64 11.17 0.12
N ARG A 324 -20.46 11.73 -0.19
CA ARG A 324 -19.88 12.88 0.51
C ARG A 324 -20.94 13.94 0.74
N ARG A 325 -21.08 14.33 2.01
CA ARG A 325 -21.84 15.53 2.39
C ARG A 325 -20.85 16.60 2.77
N GLU A 326 -21.01 17.77 2.16
CA GLU A 326 -20.29 18.96 2.57
C GLU A 326 -20.94 19.51 3.83
N PHE A 327 -20.11 19.72 4.86
CA PHE A 327 -20.53 20.26 6.14
C PHE A 327 -19.74 21.52 6.41
N ASP A 328 -20.47 22.63 6.35
CA ASP A 328 -19.95 23.98 6.36
C ASP A 328 -18.93 24.22 5.23
N LYS A 329 -18.55 25.48 4.96
CA LYS A 329 -17.54 25.80 3.93
C LYS A 329 -16.12 25.29 4.30
N ARG A 330 -15.98 24.35 5.23
CA ARG A 330 -14.71 23.93 5.87
C ARG A 330 -14.37 22.45 5.68
N GLY A 331 -15.32 21.58 5.28
CA GLY A 331 -14.99 20.17 5.09
C GLY A 331 -16.14 19.29 4.59
N GLY A 332 -15.86 18.02 4.34
CA GLY A 332 -16.83 17.04 3.91
C GLY A 332 -16.58 15.68 4.53
N SER A 333 -17.64 14.95 4.86
CA SER A 333 -17.56 13.61 5.43
C SER A 333 -18.21 12.59 4.52
N SER A 334 -17.72 11.36 4.55
CA SER A 334 -18.38 10.23 3.92
C SER A 334 -18.18 8.96 4.76
N ALA A 335 -19.07 7.99 4.60
CA ALA A 335 -18.93 6.71 5.28
C ALA A 335 -19.59 5.60 4.47
N GLY A 336 -18.85 4.50 4.33
CA GLY A 336 -19.27 3.26 3.71
C GLY A 336 -19.20 2.09 4.69
N PRO A 337 -19.38 0.84 4.21
CA PRO A 337 -19.16 -0.36 5.01
C PRO A 337 -17.70 -0.42 5.49
N GLY A 338 -17.48 -0.46 6.80
CA GLY A 338 -16.15 -0.58 7.39
C GLY A 338 -15.22 0.63 7.20
N LEU A 339 -15.72 1.77 6.72
CA LEU A 339 -14.91 2.97 6.47
C LEU A 339 -15.70 4.24 6.80
N ALA A 340 -15.04 5.20 7.45
CA ALA A 340 -15.53 6.57 7.56
C ALA A 340 -14.37 7.55 7.35
N LEU A 341 -14.60 8.64 6.62
CA LEU A 341 -13.61 9.67 6.36
C LEU A 341 -14.18 11.07 6.55
N TYR A 342 -13.32 12.01 6.95
CA TYR A 342 -13.58 13.44 7.01
C TYR A 342 -12.42 14.18 6.35
N GLN A 343 -12.73 15.10 5.46
CA GLN A 343 -11.76 15.93 4.75
C GLN A 343 -11.97 17.38 5.17
N THR A 344 -10.88 18.10 5.42
CA THR A 344 -10.92 19.53 5.77
C THR A 344 -9.69 20.25 5.26
N SER A 345 -9.78 21.57 5.13
CA SER A 345 -8.63 22.41 4.78
C SER A 345 -8.01 23.01 6.03
N CYS A 346 -6.72 22.80 6.21
CA CYS A 346 -5.90 23.38 7.27
C CYS A 346 -4.91 24.40 6.67
N GLN A 347 -4.15 25.10 7.51
CA GLN A 347 -3.10 26.03 7.03
C GLN A 347 -2.04 25.32 6.17
N THR A 348 -1.83 24.02 6.42
CA THR A 348 -0.90 23.16 5.68
C THR A 348 -1.48 22.59 4.38
N GLY A 349 -2.76 22.88 4.07
CA GLY A 349 -3.47 22.33 2.92
C GLY A 349 -4.57 21.34 3.29
N LEU A 350 -4.99 20.53 2.31
CA LEU A 350 -6.02 19.51 2.50
C LEU A 350 -5.52 18.39 3.43
N VAL A 351 -6.33 18.04 4.42
CA VAL A 351 -6.08 16.95 5.38
C VAL A 351 -7.25 15.99 5.37
N VAL A 352 -6.96 14.69 5.50
CA VAL A 352 -7.97 13.64 5.63
C VAL A 352 -7.80 12.87 6.93
N PHE A 353 -8.90 12.70 7.65
CA PHE A 353 -9.02 11.79 8.78
C PHE A 353 -9.85 10.60 8.35
N LEU A 354 -9.38 9.39 8.61
CA LEU A 354 -9.97 8.16 8.12
C LEU A 354 -9.95 7.10 9.22
N ILE A 355 -11.05 6.33 9.30
CA ILE A 355 -11.16 5.16 10.15
C ILE A 355 -11.59 3.98 9.30
N GLN A 356 -10.82 2.89 9.37
CA GLN A 356 -11.05 1.64 8.66
C GLN A 356 -11.20 0.48 9.64
N ASP A 357 -12.29 -0.27 9.52
CA ASP A 357 -12.52 -1.54 10.20
C ASP A 357 -12.28 -2.69 9.23
N GLU A 358 -11.26 -3.50 9.51
CA GLU A 358 -10.80 -4.62 8.69
C GLU A 358 -11.17 -5.98 9.29
N GLY A 359 -11.99 -6.03 10.34
CA GLY A 359 -12.39 -7.29 10.95
C GLY A 359 -12.60 -7.25 12.45
N THR A 360 -13.03 -6.12 13.01
CA THR A 360 -13.50 -6.09 14.40
C THR A 360 -14.86 -6.78 14.56
N ARG A 361 -15.65 -6.88 13.47
CA ARG A 361 -17.04 -7.35 13.46
C ARG A 361 -18.00 -6.48 14.28
N MET A 362 -17.58 -5.29 14.70
CA MET A 362 -18.44 -4.36 15.41
C MET A 362 -19.17 -3.45 14.43
N ASP A 363 -20.48 -3.41 14.56
CA ASP A 363 -21.31 -2.57 13.71
C ASP A 363 -21.03 -1.08 13.93
N ASP A 364 -20.79 -0.39 12.81
CA ASP A 364 -20.73 1.06 12.70
C ASP A 364 -19.58 1.74 13.49
N LEU A 365 -18.53 0.98 13.83
CA LEU A 365 -17.41 1.50 14.60
C LEU A 365 -16.71 2.71 13.93
N PRO A 366 -16.41 2.69 12.61
CA PRO A 366 -15.85 3.86 11.93
C PRO A 366 -16.71 5.13 12.09
N ARG A 367 -18.04 5.00 12.01
CA ARG A 367 -18.93 6.15 12.16
C ARG A 367 -18.95 6.70 13.58
N LYS A 368 -18.89 5.82 14.58
CA LYS A 368 -18.88 6.21 16.00
C LYS A 368 -17.59 6.92 16.40
N LEU A 369 -16.45 6.47 15.87
CA LEU A 369 -15.14 6.99 16.26
C LEU A 369 -14.74 8.25 15.48
N LEU A 370 -15.13 8.39 14.21
CA LEU A 370 -14.63 9.45 13.33
C LEU A 370 -14.84 10.86 13.90
N PRO A 371 -16.02 11.24 14.44
CA PRO A 371 -16.22 12.62 14.86
C PRO A 371 -15.26 13.09 15.95
N ARG A 372 -15.00 12.23 16.95
CA ARG A 372 -14.05 12.55 18.02
C ARG A 372 -12.60 12.48 17.55
N TYR A 373 -12.28 11.49 16.73
CA TYR A 373 -10.93 11.35 16.17
C TYR A 373 -10.55 12.55 15.31
N ALA A 374 -11.41 12.93 14.36
CA ALA A 374 -11.20 14.06 13.46
C ALA A 374 -11.14 15.39 14.24
N ALA A 375 -11.98 15.59 15.25
CA ALA A 375 -11.92 16.78 16.10
C ALA A 375 -10.56 16.93 16.81
N ALA A 376 -10.08 15.85 17.43
CA ALA A 376 -8.81 15.87 18.15
C ALA A 376 -7.60 16.03 17.22
N GLU A 377 -7.59 15.36 16.07
CA GLU A 377 -6.48 15.47 15.10
C GLU A 377 -6.49 16.83 14.38
N ALA A 378 -7.67 17.41 14.11
CA ALA A 378 -7.77 18.78 13.59
C ALA A 378 -7.24 19.82 14.58
N GLU A 379 -7.53 19.66 15.88
CA GLU A 379 -6.96 20.51 16.93
C GLU A 379 -5.42 20.37 16.98
N ARG A 380 -4.91 19.12 16.98
CA ARG A 380 -3.47 18.85 16.95
C ARG A 380 -2.76 19.50 15.76
N LEU A 381 -3.39 19.51 14.60
CA LEU A 381 -2.86 20.08 13.36
C LEU A 381 -3.10 21.59 13.23
N GLY A 382 -3.83 22.22 14.16
CA GLY A 382 -4.14 23.64 14.10
C GLY A 382 -5.14 24.01 12.99
N CYS A 383 -5.99 23.08 12.56
CA CYS A 383 -7.06 23.32 11.58
C CYS A 383 -8.24 24.14 12.15
N GLY A 384 -8.26 24.34 13.48
CA GLY A 384 -9.36 24.93 14.22
C GLY A 384 -10.44 23.91 14.60
N PRO A 385 -11.51 24.35 15.29
CA PRO A 385 -12.59 23.45 15.70
C PRO A 385 -13.33 22.90 14.48
N VAL A 386 -13.43 21.58 14.40
CA VAL A 386 -14.19 20.87 13.37
C VAL A 386 -15.36 20.12 14.00
N LYS A 387 -16.52 20.20 13.36
CA LYS A 387 -17.70 19.43 13.72
C LYS A 387 -17.98 18.45 12.58
N VAL A 388 -17.87 17.16 12.88
CA VAL A 388 -18.10 16.11 11.89
C VAL A 388 -19.47 15.50 12.11
N GLU A 389 -20.31 15.60 11.10
CA GLU A 389 -21.56 14.87 11.01
C GLU A 389 -21.42 13.86 9.86
N LEU A 390 -21.94 12.65 10.02
CA LEU A 390 -21.89 11.61 8.98
C LEU A 390 -23.28 11.40 8.37
N PRO A 391 -23.37 11.02 7.08
CA PRO A 391 -24.65 10.63 6.49
C PRO A 391 -25.32 9.54 7.34
N ARG A 392 -26.65 9.57 7.47
CA ARG A 392 -27.38 8.44 8.08
C ARG A 392 -27.23 7.23 7.17
N GLN A 393 -27.13 6.03 7.76
CA GLN A 393 -27.27 4.80 6.96
C GLN A 393 -28.64 4.85 6.28
N GLY A 394 -28.65 4.75 4.95
CA GLY A 394 -29.89 4.71 4.19
C GLY A 394 -30.64 3.41 4.49
N SER A 395 -31.90 3.57 4.91
CA SER A 395 -32.95 2.55 4.99
C SER A 395 -33.25 1.90 3.66
#